data_AF-A0AAU9TSD4-F1
#
_entry.id   AF-A0AAU9TSD4-F1
#
_cell.length_a   1.000
_cell.length_b   1.000
_cell.length_c   1.000
_cell.angle_alpha   90.00
_cell.angle_beta   90.00
_cell.angle_gamma   90.00
#
_symmetry.space_group_name_H-M   'P 1'
#
loop_
_entity.id
_entity.type
_entity.pdbx_description
1 polymer ?
#
loop_
_entity_poly.entity_id
_entity_poly.type
_entity_poly.pdbx_seq_one_letter_code
_entity_poly.pdbx_strand_id
1 'polypeptide(L)'
;MTKRVEGLSMELDGQTLRAKESAKLLTEMFYTEDRCADDSELHHAVSIRVVAEVSLTGVGGDTSTAYHELRLASLSFNLKKTSGVDEITADIFLRAIQSSPELFLALFNKCLEIHHFR
;
A
#
# COMPACT_ATOMS: atom_id res chain seq x y z
N MET A 1 41.50 -9.36 4.62
CA MET A 1 40.55 -10.28 3.97
C MET A 1 39.47 -10.65 4.98
N THR A 2 38.35 -9.95 4.94
CA THR A 2 37.17 -10.24 5.77
C THR A 2 36.48 -11.47 5.19
N LYS A 3 36.49 -12.59 5.92
CA LYS A 3 35.74 -13.79 5.55
C LYS A 3 34.27 -13.43 5.52
N ARG A 4 33.66 -13.55 4.34
CA ARG A 4 32.21 -13.49 4.15
C ARG A 4 31.62 -14.65 4.98
N VAL A 5 30.81 -14.33 5.98
CA VAL A 5 30.07 -15.33 6.76
C VAL A 5 28.91 -15.78 5.88
N GLU A 6 29.18 -16.72 4.98
CA GLU A 6 28.14 -17.42 4.24
C GLU A 6 27.52 -18.49 5.15
N GLY A 7 26.19 -18.42 5.33
CA GLY A 7 25.41 -19.51 5.91
C GLY A 7 24.93 -19.28 7.35
N LEU A 8 24.04 -18.31 7.55
CA LEU A 8 23.10 -18.41 8.68
C LEU A 8 22.10 -19.53 8.34
N SER A 9 22.37 -20.73 8.85
CA SER A 9 21.38 -21.82 8.86
C SER A 9 20.18 -21.38 9.69
N MET A 10 19.00 -21.33 9.08
CA MET A 10 17.77 -21.04 9.81
C MET A 10 17.35 -22.29 10.59
N GLU A 11 17.02 -22.10 11.87
CA GLU A 11 16.49 -23.16 12.72
C GLU A 11 15.03 -22.90 13.02
N LEU A 12 14.19 -23.92 12.85
CA LEU A 12 12.78 -23.91 13.24
C LEU A 12 12.56 -25.12 14.16
N ASP A 13 12.06 -24.88 15.37
CA ASP A 13 11.83 -25.90 16.40
C ASP A 13 13.06 -26.80 16.68
N GLY A 14 14.26 -26.21 16.64
CA GLY A 14 15.52 -26.91 16.87
C GLY A 14 16.01 -27.78 15.71
N GLN A 15 15.38 -27.70 14.53
CA GLN A 15 15.87 -28.34 13.31
C GLN A 15 16.45 -27.31 12.34
N THR A 16 17.66 -27.59 11.85
CA THR A 16 18.28 -26.81 10.78
C THR A 16 17.56 -27.05 9.46
N LEU A 17 16.98 -25.99 8.90
CA LEU A 17 16.26 -26.02 7.63
C LEU A 17 17.24 -26.09 6.46
N ARG A 18 16.88 -26.82 5.40
CA ARG A 18 17.62 -26.78 4.12
C ARG A 18 17.34 -25.45 3.43
N ALA A 19 18.25 -25.02 2.54
CA ALA A 19 18.14 -23.76 1.82
C ALA A 19 16.76 -23.53 1.15
N LYS A 20 16.13 -24.57 0.60
CA LYS A 20 14.79 -24.48 0.00
C LYS A 20 13.69 -24.25 1.04
N GLU A 21 13.80 -24.88 2.20
CA GLU A 21 12.85 -24.75 3.31
C GLU A 21 13.01 -23.39 4.01
N SER A 22 14.26 -22.94 4.18
CA SER A 22 14.59 -21.59 4.64
C SER A 22 14.03 -20.53 3.70
N ALA A 23 14.23 -20.67 2.39
CA ALA A 23 13.68 -19.75 1.40
C ALA A 23 12.15 -19.73 1.41
N LYS A 24 11.50 -20.90 1.56
CA LYS A 24 10.05 -20.99 1.67
C LYS A 24 9.54 -20.31 2.95
N LEU A 25 10.16 -20.56 4.09
CA LEU A 25 9.81 -19.93 5.37
C LEU A 25 9.99 -18.41 5.32
N LEU A 26 11.09 -17.92 4.73
CA LEU A 26 11.29 -16.49 4.50
C LEU A 26 10.21 -15.91 3.59
N THR A 27 9.83 -16.64 2.54
CA THR A 27 8.77 -16.19 1.63
C THR A 27 7.44 -16.05 2.38
N GLU A 28 7.06 -17.06 3.16
CA GLU A 28 5.81 -17.05 3.93
C GLU A 28 5.80 -16.03 5.07
N MET A 29 6.96 -15.73 5.68
CA MET A 29 7.08 -14.75 6.76
C MET A 29 7.14 -13.30 6.27
N PHE A 30 7.78 -13.04 5.12
CA PHE A 30 8.06 -11.68 4.65
C PHE A 30 7.19 -11.25 3.47
N TYR A 31 6.57 -12.19 2.76
CA TYR A 31 5.70 -11.92 1.61
C TYR A 31 4.35 -12.62 1.83
N THR A 32 3.64 -12.21 2.88
CA THR A 32 2.26 -12.64 3.11
C THR A 32 1.35 -12.14 1.99
N GLU A 33 0.43 -13.00 1.54
CA GLU A 33 -0.64 -12.60 0.62
C GLU A 33 -1.38 -11.37 1.15
N ASP A 34 -1.76 -10.45 0.27
CA ASP A 34 -2.54 -9.26 0.64
C ASP A 34 -3.94 -9.70 1.10
N ARG A 35 -4.15 -9.76 2.42
CA ARG A 35 -5.41 -10.16 3.03
C ARG A 35 -6.17 -8.92 3.44
N CYS A 36 -7.38 -8.73 2.91
CA CYS A 36 -8.26 -7.64 3.34
C CYS A 36 -8.57 -7.66 4.85
N ALA A 37 -8.36 -8.79 5.53
CA ALA A 37 -8.49 -8.90 6.98
C ALA A 37 -7.40 -8.13 7.76
N ASP A 38 -6.26 -7.84 7.12
CA ASP A 38 -5.15 -7.09 7.71
C ASP A 38 -5.30 -5.57 7.49
N ASP A 39 -6.32 -5.15 6.74
CA ASP A 39 -6.65 -3.74 6.57
C ASP A 39 -7.23 -3.16 7.86
N SER A 40 -6.87 -1.91 8.16
CA SER A 40 -7.45 -1.22 9.30
C SER A 40 -8.94 -0.94 9.09
N GLU A 41 -9.72 -0.87 10.17
CA GLU A 41 -11.13 -0.46 10.13
C GLU A 41 -11.29 0.89 9.40
N LEU A 42 -10.31 1.79 9.54
CA LEU A 42 -10.25 3.08 8.87
C LEU A 42 -10.10 2.93 7.34
N HIS A 43 -9.24 2.02 6.89
CA HIS A 43 -9.09 1.70 5.46
C HIS A 43 -10.37 1.11 4.88
N HIS A 44 -11.01 0.21 5.62
CA HIS A 44 -12.28 -0.40 5.20
C HIS A 44 -13.41 0.64 5.14
N ALA A 45 -13.51 1.51 6.14
CA ALA A 45 -14.51 2.58 6.20
C ALA A 45 -14.33 3.60 5.06
N VAL A 46 -13.09 4.01 4.76
CA VAL A 46 -12.79 4.90 3.63
C VAL A 46 -13.12 4.22 2.30
N SER A 47 -12.76 2.95 2.12
CA SER A 47 -13.05 2.21 0.89
C SER A 47 -14.56 2.08 0.63
N ILE A 48 -15.35 1.73 1.65
CA ILE A 48 -16.82 1.69 1.54
C ILE A 48 -17.38 3.07 1.16
N ARG A 49 -16.91 4.13 1.83
CA ARG A 49 -17.43 5.48 1.61
C ARG A 49 -17.13 5.96 0.19
N VAL A 50 -15.91 5.71 -0.30
CA VAL A 50 -15.50 6.04 -1.68
C VAL A 50 -16.34 5.27 -2.70
N VAL A 51 -16.55 3.96 -2.51
CA VAL A 51 -17.39 3.16 -3.43
C VAL A 51 -18.84 3.67 -3.47
N ALA A 52 -19.39 4.03 -2.31
CA ALA A 52 -20.73 4.59 -2.20
C ALA A 52 -20.83 5.99 -2.82
N GLU A 53 -19.85 6.86 -2.60
CA GLU A 53 -19.84 8.26 -3.10
C GLU A 53 -19.57 8.32 -4.61
N VAL A 54 -18.65 7.51 -5.15
CA VAL A 54 -18.40 7.39 -6.60
C VAL A 54 -19.64 6.90 -7.35
N SER A 55 -20.50 6.11 -6.70
CA SER A 55 -21.78 5.66 -7.28
C SER A 55 -22.87 6.75 -7.26
N LEU A 56 -22.70 7.82 -6.47
CA LEU A 56 -23.72 8.84 -6.22
C LEU A 56 -23.38 10.21 -6.81
N THR A 57 -22.11 10.57 -6.99
CA THR A 57 -21.69 11.87 -7.53
C THR A 57 -21.11 11.71 -8.93
N GLY A 58 -21.95 12.00 -9.93
CA GLY A 58 -21.44 12.34 -11.25
C GLY A 58 -20.45 13.51 -11.13
N VAL A 59 -19.23 13.27 -11.61
CA VAL A 59 -18.10 14.20 -11.82
C VAL A 59 -18.48 15.68 -11.65
N GLY A 60 -18.33 16.20 -10.44
CA GLY A 60 -18.60 17.60 -10.14
C GLY A 60 -18.85 17.86 -8.66
N GLY A 61 -17.78 17.98 -7.87
CA GLY A 61 -17.90 18.27 -6.44
C GLY A 61 -16.69 19.05 -5.91
N ASP A 62 -16.97 20.04 -5.06
CA ASP A 62 -16.08 21.00 -4.42
C ASP A 62 -14.62 20.55 -4.20
N THR A 63 -13.67 21.42 -4.55
CA THR A 63 -12.23 21.21 -4.31
C THR A 63 -11.94 20.87 -2.85
N SER A 64 -12.64 21.51 -1.91
CA SER A 64 -12.50 21.27 -0.46
C SER A 64 -12.78 19.80 -0.08
N THR A 65 -13.80 19.19 -0.68
CA THR A 65 -14.20 17.80 -0.42
C THR A 65 -13.16 16.84 -1.01
N ALA A 66 -12.65 17.12 -2.21
CA ALA A 66 -11.67 16.27 -2.87
C ALA A 66 -10.29 16.28 -2.17
N TYR A 67 -9.87 17.42 -1.61
CA TYR A 67 -8.67 17.47 -0.75
C TYR A 67 -8.86 16.68 0.55
N HIS A 68 -10.05 16.75 1.14
CA HIS A 68 -10.37 16.00 2.35
C HIS A 68 -10.36 14.49 2.10
N GLU A 69 -10.88 14.04 0.96
CA GLU A 69 -10.83 12.64 0.52
C GLU A 69 -9.41 12.16 0.27
N LEU A 70 -8.61 12.92 -0.49
CA LEU A 70 -7.20 12.60 -0.73
C LEU A 70 -6.43 12.46 0.59
N ARG A 71 -6.69 13.35 1.54
CA ARG A 71 -6.09 13.29 2.88
C ARG A 71 -6.52 12.04 3.64
N LEU A 72 -7.82 11.72 3.67
CA LEU A 72 -8.32 10.53 4.36
C LEU A 72 -7.76 9.24 3.74
N ALA A 73 -7.73 9.13 2.42
CA ALA A 73 -7.17 7.99 1.71
C ALA A 73 -5.67 7.82 2.00
N SER A 74 -4.91 8.93 2.01
CA SER A 74 -3.48 8.88 2.33
C SER A 74 -3.21 8.42 3.77
N LEU A 75 -4.09 8.75 4.72
CA LEU A 75 -3.98 8.33 6.11
C LEU A 75 -4.37 6.87 6.34
N SER A 76 -5.10 6.25 5.42
CA SER A 76 -5.48 4.84 5.53
C SER A 76 -4.43 3.87 4.99
N PHE A 77 -3.30 4.36 4.48
CA PHE A 77 -2.24 3.50 3.98
C PHE A 77 -1.66 2.59 5.07
N ASN A 78 -1.50 1.31 4.74
CA ASN A 78 -0.77 0.38 5.60
C ASN A 78 0.74 0.57 5.39
N LEU A 79 1.40 1.25 6.34
CA LEU A 79 2.84 1.50 6.29
C LEU A 79 3.72 0.24 6.37
N LYS A 80 3.12 -0.92 6.70
CA LYS A 80 3.81 -2.22 6.71
C LYS A 80 3.73 -2.95 5.37
N LYS A 81 2.93 -2.47 4.40
CA LYS A 81 2.93 -3.04 3.05
C LYS A 81 4.27 -2.79 2.39
N THR A 82 4.84 -3.86 1.83
CA THR A 82 6.02 -3.80 0.97
C THR A 82 5.73 -2.97 -0.29
N SER A 83 6.76 -2.35 -0.84
CA SER A 83 6.63 -1.59 -2.09
C SER A 83 6.19 -2.50 -3.25
N GLY A 84 5.50 -1.90 -4.22
CA GLY A 84 5.20 -2.56 -5.49
C GLY A 84 6.42 -2.69 -6.40
N VAL A 85 6.17 -3.01 -7.67
CA VAL A 85 7.20 -3.06 -8.74
C VAL A 85 7.83 -1.70 -9.02
N ASP A 86 7.20 -0.62 -8.58
CA ASP A 86 7.69 0.76 -8.65
C ASP A 86 8.69 1.10 -7.53
N GLU A 87 8.90 0.19 -6.58
CA GLU A 87 9.76 0.36 -5.40
C GLU A 87 9.35 1.55 -4.51
N ILE A 88 8.11 2.04 -4.65
CA ILE A 88 7.59 3.13 -3.83
C ILE A 88 6.83 2.54 -2.63
N THR A 89 7.27 2.90 -1.43
CA THR A 89 6.61 2.52 -0.18
C THR A 89 5.51 3.53 0.20
N ALA A 90 4.55 3.08 1.01
CA ALA A 90 3.44 3.91 1.47
C ALA A 90 3.87 5.20 2.20
N ASP A 91 4.97 5.16 2.96
CA ASP A 91 5.51 6.33 3.66
C ASP A 91 6.18 7.34 2.72
N ILE A 92 6.79 6.89 1.62
CA ILE A 92 7.32 7.77 0.57
C ILE A 92 6.15 8.45 -0.14
N PHE A 93 5.13 7.67 -0.50
CA PHE A 93 3.97 8.20 -1.21
C PHE A 93 3.16 9.19 -0.36
N LEU A 94 2.98 8.89 0.93
CA LEU A 94 2.35 9.81 1.88
C LEU A 94 3.09 11.14 1.97
N ARG A 95 4.43 11.11 2.06
CA ARG A 95 5.26 12.32 2.09
C ARG A 95 5.15 13.10 0.79
N ALA A 96 5.10 12.42 -0.36
CA ALA A 96 4.90 13.07 -1.65
C ALA A 96 3.54 13.78 -1.73
N ILE A 97 2.46 13.13 -1.31
CA ILE A 97 1.11 13.72 -1.26
C ILE A 97 1.09 14.94 -0.34
N GLN A 98 1.71 14.87 0.84
CA GLN A 98 1.78 15.99 1.77
C GLN A 98 2.60 17.17 1.23
N SER A 99 3.59 16.91 0.38
CA SER A 99 4.46 17.95 -0.19
C SER A 99 3.81 18.67 -1.37
N SER A 100 2.93 18.00 -2.13
CA SER A 100 2.33 18.57 -3.34
C SER A 100 0.92 18.00 -3.60
N PRO A 101 -0.05 18.22 -2.70
CA PRO A 101 -1.37 17.61 -2.79
C PRO A 101 -2.14 18.02 -4.05
N GLU A 102 -1.91 19.23 -4.58
CA GLU A 102 -2.49 19.74 -5.83
C GLU A 102 -2.19 18.81 -7.02
N LEU A 103 -0.95 18.30 -7.10
CA LEU A 103 -0.49 17.47 -8.19
C LEU A 103 -1.21 16.13 -8.19
N PHE A 104 -1.32 15.49 -7.02
CA PHE A 104 -2.00 14.21 -6.88
C PHE A 104 -3.50 14.33 -7.12
N LEU A 105 -4.10 15.45 -6.70
CA LEU A 105 -5.50 15.73 -6.99
C LEU A 105 -5.74 15.96 -8.49
N ALA A 106 -4.87 16.73 -9.15
CA ALA A 106 -4.94 16.93 -10.60
C ALA A 106 -4.76 15.61 -11.36
N LEU A 107 -3.83 14.76 -10.91
CA LEU A 107 -3.61 13.43 -11.48
C LEU A 107 -4.84 12.54 -11.31
N PHE A 108 -5.41 12.48 -10.12
CA PHE A 108 -6.64 11.72 -9.83
C PHE A 108 -7.80 12.17 -10.71
N ASN A 109 -8.05 13.47 -10.80
CA ASN A 109 -9.09 14.04 -11.64
C ASN A 109 -8.85 13.73 -13.12
N LYS A 110 -7.59 13.75 -13.58
CA LYS A 110 -7.26 13.39 -14.96
C LYS A 110 -7.55 11.92 -15.25
N CYS A 111 -7.26 11.02 -14.31
CA CYS A 111 -7.59 9.60 -14.43
C CYS A 111 -9.10 9.35 -14.50
N LEU A 112 -9.91 10.12 -13.76
CA LEU A 112 -11.37 10.08 -13.86
C LEU A 112 -11.86 10.58 -15.23
N GLU A 113 -11.32 11.69 -15.72
CA GLU A 113 -11.65 12.28 -17.02
C GLU A 113 -11.43 11.29 -18.18
N ILE A 114 -10.33 10.53 -18.13
CA ILE A 114 -9.99 9.54 -19.17
C ILE A 114 -10.61 8.15 -18.93
N HIS A 115 -11.50 8.01 -17.93
CA HIS A 115 -12.12 6.74 -17.54
C HIS A 115 -11.11 5.61 -17.23
N HIS A 116 -9.97 5.95 -16.61
CA HIS A 116 -8.94 4.96 -16.27
C HIS A 116 -9.37 4.05 -15.12
N PHE A 117 -10.12 4.60 -14.15
CA PHE A 117 -10.74 3.84 -13.07
C PHE A 117 -12.18 3.54 -13.50
N ARG A 118 -12.41 2.35 -14.07
CA ARG A 118 -13.73 1.84 -14.46
C ARG A 118 -14.06 0.58 -13.69
#